data_AF-A0A7W9Z6M0-F1
#
_entry.id   AF-A0A7W9Z6M0-F1
#
_cell.length_a   1.000
_cell.length_b   1.000
_cell.length_c   1.000
_cell.angle_alpha   90.00
_cell.angle_beta   90.00
_cell.angle_gamma   90.00
#
_symmetry.space_group_name_H-M   'P 1'
#
loop_
_entity.id
_entity.type
_entity.pdbx_description
1 polymer ?
#
loop_
_entity_poly.entity_id
_entity_poly.type
_entity_poly.pdbx_seq_one_letter_code
_entity_poly.pdbx_strand_id
1 'polypeptide(L)'
;MTVTASSLCRESRFDGCAAWLRHLAMVLLAAVIAFATFLAERHWGFGLADESYLWYGTQRLLQGEVPVRDFMSYDLGRYALAGAWMWLEGDSGILALRDLLGLVTVVGVVLASMLVVRAKRLDGESAWRIVPVALLFALWMAPRYKVFDLTASIVLVAGISWMLARPNRARFFGLGLLIGLLAVLGRNHGVYAVMATGLACAWLIRHGELPCWWRAFGSLLAGLALGYAPVWVGMLLIHGFVAAMWQSVLLMFYQGATNLPLPVPWPWKSLSASHPDIGTLIAGCFFVGLLMFDVTGVLLLSLRKRSAWMSPVFIAAVCTSIPYTHYAFSRANISHLSHGVMPMLIGLLAACNGIQSQTARRYFLPPLLLALSMPTALRLHPRYDALQYGDHWRRVSIGADALMLSPQEASSVDLIEHLRSTNHAQGPVFFAPLWPGAYSLYEQRSPVWEILPLVMRPIALQEEEIARLRAARISMAVILDTSIDGRDVLRYRNNHSLIFDYLSRCLTLRPPSLESPLVLVFDGPLHCN
;
A
#
# COMPACT_ATOMS: atom_id res chain seq x y z
N MET A 1 -22.27 51.48 -47.62
CA MET A 1 -22.08 50.21 -46.89
C MET A 1 -20.58 49.92 -46.84
N THR A 2 -19.94 50.35 -45.76
CA THR A 2 -18.50 50.20 -45.51
C THR A 2 -18.32 49.08 -44.50
N VAL A 3 -17.64 48.00 -44.91
CA VAL A 3 -17.25 46.89 -44.02
C VAL A 3 -15.93 47.26 -43.37
N THR A 4 -15.95 47.48 -42.05
CA THR A 4 -14.74 47.69 -41.24
C THR A 4 -14.13 46.34 -40.88
N ALA A 5 -12.95 46.07 -41.45
CA ALA A 5 -12.06 45.01 -41.04
C ALA A 5 -11.18 45.49 -39.87
N SER A 6 -11.60 45.26 -38.63
CA SER A 6 -10.70 45.35 -37.46
C SER A 6 -11.34 44.77 -36.20
N SER A 7 -11.06 43.50 -35.88
CA SER A 7 -11.12 43.00 -34.47
C SER A 7 -10.61 41.56 -34.26
N LEU A 8 -10.32 40.78 -35.29
CA LEU A 8 -9.85 39.38 -35.12
C LEU A 8 -8.32 39.24 -35.19
N CYS A 9 -7.58 39.97 -34.36
CA CYS A 9 -6.16 39.66 -34.12
C CYS A 9 -5.57 40.45 -32.93
N ARG A 10 -5.93 40.07 -31.69
CA ARG A 10 -5.11 40.31 -30.48
C ARG A 10 -5.73 39.53 -29.33
N GLU A 11 -4.90 39.03 -28.43
CA GLU A 11 -5.21 38.17 -27.26
C GLU A 11 -5.34 36.66 -27.51
N SER A 12 -4.22 35.97 -27.74
CA SER A 12 -4.19 34.51 -27.45
C SER A 12 -2.80 33.89 -27.18
N ARG A 13 -1.72 34.67 -27.03
CA ARG A 13 -0.37 34.10 -26.83
C ARG A 13 0.27 34.33 -25.45
N PHE A 14 -0.21 35.28 -24.65
CA PHE A 14 0.32 35.52 -23.30
C PHE A 14 -0.43 34.80 -22.16
N ASP A 15 -1.68 34.38 -22.37
CA ASP A 15 -2.48 33.67 -21.35
C ASP A 15 -2.00 32.24 -21.08
N GLY A 16 -1.34 31.62 -22.07
CA GLY A 16 -0.81 30.27 -21.94
C GLY A 16 0.26 30.18 -20.85
N CYS A 17 1.27 31.06 -20.89
CA CYS A 17 2.39 31.03 -19.94
C CYS A 17 1.94 31.26 -18.48
N ALA A 18 1.03 32.22 -18.28
CA ALA A 18 0.45 32.50 -16.96
C ALA A 18 -0.43 31.36 -16.44
N ALA A 19 -1.11 30.61 -17.30
CA ALA A 19 -1.88 29.42 -16.90
C ALA A 19 -0.97 28.26 -16.47
N TRP A 20 0.15 28.04 -17.17
CA TRP A 20 1.13 27.01 -16.82
C TRP A 20 1.80 27.27 -15.46
N LEU A 21 2.26 28.50 -15.21
CA LEU A 21 2.84 28.90 -13.92
C LEU A 21 1.86 28.72 -12.74
N ARG A 22 0.57 28.96 -13.00
CA ARG A 22 -0.51 28.79 -12.03
C ARG A 22 -0.78 27.33 -11.65
N HIS A 23 -0.72 26.40 -12.60
CA HIS A 23 -0.79 24.97 -12.31
C HIS A 23 0.48 24.47 -11.62
N LEU A 24 1.65 25.00 -11.97
CA LEU A 24 2.91 24.70 -11.29
C LEU A 24 2.85 25.06 -9.80
N ALA A 25 2.30 26.22 -9.43
CA ALA A 25 2.14 26.61 -8.03
C ALA A 25 1.30 25.62 -7.21
N MET A 26 0.21 25.09 -7.78
CA MET A 26 -0.62 24.07 -7.11
C MET A 26 0.11 22.72 -6.97
N VAL A 27 0.88 22.33 -7.99
CA VAL A 27 1.74 21.13 -7.94
C VAL A 27 2.79 21.27 -6.83
N LEU A 28 3.50 22.40 -6.80
CA LEU A 28 4.52 22.68 -5.80
C LEU A 28 3.91 22.70 -4.39
N LEU A 29 2.75 23.33 -4.19
CA LEU A 29 2.11 23.37 -2.87
C LEU A 29 1.71 21.98 -2.38
N ALA A 30 1.12 21.15 -3.26
CA ALA A 30 0.81 19.76 -2.90
C ALA A 30 2.07 18.94 -2.59
N ALA A 31 3.14 19.15 -3.36
CA ALA A 31 4.43 18.48 -3.14
C ALA A 31 5.06 18.90 -1.80
N VAL A 32 5.05 20.19 -1.49
CA VAL A 32 5.57 20.72 -0.21
C VAL A 32 4.78 20.18 0.97
N ILE A 33 3.45 20.11 0.88
CA ILE A 33 2.61 19.53 1.94
C ILE A 33 2.98 18.06 2.16
N ALA A 34 3.02 17.26 1.09
CA ALA A 34 3.35 15.84 1.18
C ALA A 34 4.77 15.60 1.71
N PHE A 35 5.73 16.40 1.27
CA PHE A 35 7.11 16.32 1.72
C PHE A 35 7.25 16.75 3.19
N ALA A 36 6.56 17.80 3.62
CA ALA A 36 6.54 18.24 5.01
C ALA A 36 5.91 17.18 5.92
N THR A 37 4.82 16.53 5.51
CA THR A 37 4.23 15.41 6.27
C THR A 37 5.17 14.21 6.35
N PHE A 38 5.90 13.91 5.27
CA PHE A 38 6.93 12.86 5.29
C PHE A 38 8.06 13.19 6.26
N LEU A 39 8.66 14.38 6.15
CA LEU A 39 9.76 14.82 7.03
C LEU A 39 9.33 14.83 8.49
N ALA A 40 8.08 15.21 8.76
CA ALA A 40 7.50 15.19 10.09
C ALA A 40 7.50 13.79 10.73
N GLU A 41 7.49 12.72 9.95
CA GLU A 41 7.34 11.33 10.42
C GLU A 41 8.48 10.39 10.09
N ARG A 42 9.43 10.83 9.26
CA ARG A 42 10.56 10.03 8.74
C ARG A 42 11.25 9.19 9.83
N HIS A 43 11.44 9.76 11.01
CA HIS A 43 12.16 9.13 12.13
C HIS A 43 11.25 8.47 13.18
N TRP A 44 9.93 8.38 12.97
CA TRP A 44 8.98 7.94 14.00
C TRP A 44 8.42 6.55 13.74
N GLY A 45 8.38 5.71 14.77
CA GLY A 45 7.87 4.34 14.75
C GLY A 45 8.79 3.37 14.00
N PHE A 46 8.57 2.07 14.18
CA PHE A 46 9.28 1.02 13.46
C PHE A 46 8.51 -0.29 13.46
N GLY A 47 7.96 -0.66 12.29
CA GLY A 47 7.21 -1.90 12.14
C GLY A 47 8.11 -3.11 11.92
N LEU A 48 8.33 -3.93 12.95
CA LEU A 48 9.08 -5.19 12.84
C LEU A 48 8.43 -6.24 11.92
N ALA A 49 7.13 -6.09 11.65
CA ALA A 49 6.36 -6.91 10.72
C ALA A 49 6.35 -6.30 9.31
N ASP A 50 5.27 -5.62 8.90
CA ASP A 50 5.03 -5.24 7.50
C ASP A 50 6.06 -4.26 6.91
N GLU A 51 6.48 -3.24 7.66
CA GLU A 51 7.52 -2.30 7.19
C GLU A 51 8.85 -3.03 6.97
N SER A 52 9.22 -3.85 7.94
CA SER A 52 10.45 -4.64 7.85
C SER A 52 10.37 -5.77 6.83
N TYR A 53 9.19 -6.27 6.48
CA TYR A 53 9.01 -7.25 5.41
C TYR A 53 9.39 -6.66 4.03
N LEU A 54 9.15 -5.36 3.82
CA LEU A 54 9.68 -4.64 2.67
C LEU A 54 11.18 -4.35 2.81
N TRP A 55 11.64 -3.93 4.00
CA TRP A 55 13.04 -3.60 4.24
C TRP A 55 13.98 -4.80 4.09
N TYR A 56 13.72 -5.89 4.81
CA TYR A 56 14.46 -7.14 4.72
C TYR A 56 14.53 -7.66 3.28
N GLY A 57 13.38 -7.74 2.60
CA GLY A 57 13.35 -8.24 1.23
C GLY A 57 14.14 -7.36 0.25
N THR A 58 14.22 -6.04 0.51
CA THR A 58 15.04 -5.13 -0.29
C THR A 58 16.54 -5.37 -0.06
N GLN A 59 16.95 -5.56 1.20
CA GLN A 59 18.33 -5.93 1.52
C GLN A 59 18.72 -7.26 0.89
N ARG A 60 17.83 -8.26 0.92
CA ARG A 60 18.07 -9.56 0.26
C ARG A 60 18.18 -9.43 -1.25
N LEU A 61 17.34 -8.61 -1.88
CA LEU A 61 17.45 -8.32 -3.31
C LEU A 61 18.82 -7.73 -3.67
N LEU A 62 19.30 -6.76 -2.89
CA LEU A 62 20.63 -6.16 -3.09
C LEU A 62 21.77 -7.17 -2.92
N GLN A 63 21.54 -8.25 -2.18
CA GLN A 63 22.47 -9.37 -2.02
C GLN A 63 22.29 -10.48 -3.07
N GLY A 64 21.46 -10.26 -4.09
CA GLY A 64 21.27 -11.18 -5.22
C GLY A 64 20.18 -12.23 -5.03
N GLU A 65 19.40 -12.16 -3.94
CA GLU A 65 18.21 -13.00 -3.79
C GLU A 65 17.03 -12.46 -4.62
N VAL A 66 16.10 -13.34 -4.96
CA VAL A 66 14.96 -13.03 -5.81
C VAL A 66 13.67 -13.14 -4.98
N PRO A 67 12.91 -12.03 -4.82
CA PRO A 67 11.60 -12.03 -4.19
C PRO A 67 10.69 -13.13 -4.75
N VAL A 68 9.83 -13.72 -3.91
CA VAL A 68 8.93 -14.86 -4.17
C VAL A 68 9.67 -16.19 -4.33
N ARG A 69 10.85 -16.21 -4.95
CA ARG A 69 11.64 -17.44 -5.13
C ARG A 69 12.42 -17.80 -3.87
N ASP A 70 13.20 -16.87 -3.36
CA ASP A 70 14.18 -17.17 -2.31
C ASP A 70 13.62 -16.92 -0.91
N PHE A 71 12.63 -16.03 -0.80
CA PHE A 71 11.90 -15.74 0.43
C PHE A 71 10.45 -15.32 0.10
N MET A 72 9.55 -15.54 1.06
CA MET A 72 8.18 -15.04 1.01
C MET A 72 8.21 -13.52 0.99
N SER A 73 7.63 -12.93 -0.06
CA SER A 73 7.74 -11.49 -0.32
C SER A 73 6.46 -10.94 -0.95
N TYR A 74 6.37 -9.62 -1.08
CA TYR A 74 5.51 -8.99 -2.09
C TYR A 74 6.03 -9.27 -3.52
N ASP A 75 5.36 -8.72 -4.53
CA ASP A 75 5.82 -8.82 -5.93
C ASP A 75 7.10 -8.00 -6.19
N LEU A 76 7.86 -8.43 -7.21
CA LEU A 76 9.21 -7.97 -7.52
C LEU A 76 9.36 -6.45 -7.63
N GLY A 77 8.38 -5.75 -8.20
CA GLY A 77 8.51 -4.35 -8.59
C GLY A 77 8.82 -3.40 -7.45
N ARG A 78 8.19 -3.58 -6.28
CA ARG A 78 8.41 -2.68 -5.13
C ARG A 78 9.79 -2.89 -4.51
N TYR A 79 10.29 -4.12 -4.49
CA TYR A 79 11.65 -4.42 -4.06
C TYR A 79 12.67 -3.91 -5.07
N ALA A 80 12.43 -4.07 -6.36
CA ALA A 80 13.32 -3.56 -7.40
C ALA A 80 13.47 -2.04 -7.34
N LEU A 81 12.37 -1.31 -7.13
CA LEU A 81 12.40 0.14 -6.97
C LEU A 81 13.10 0.56 -5.67
N ALA A 82 12.81 -0.13 -4.56
CA ALA A 82 13.48 0.11 -3.28
C ALA A 82 14.98 -0.19 -3.33
N GLY A 83 15.38 -1.30 -3.95
CA GLY A 83 16.76 -1.70 -4.11
C GLY A 83 17.51 -0.72 -5.01
N ALA A 84 16.91 -0.30 -6.13
CA ALA A 84 17.53 0.71 -7.01
C ALA A 84 17.75 2.04 -6.27
N TRP A 85 16.79 2.47 -5.44
CA TRP A 85 16.94 3.68 -4.63
C TRP A 85 18.06 3.55 -3.59
N MET A 86 18.03 2.48 -2.80
CA MET A 86 19.06 2.21 -1.78
C MET A 86 20.46 2.06 -2.38
N TRP A 87 20.57 1.44 -3.55
CA TRP A 87 21.83 1.36 -4.29
C TRP A 87 22.35 2.73 -4.74
N LEU A 88 21.46 3.60 -5.23
CA LEU A 88 21.80 4.98 -5.63
C LEU A 88 22.22 5.84 -4.44
N GLU A 89 21.55 5.65 -3.30
CA GLU A 89 21.86 6.37 -2.05
C GLU A 89 23.14 5.87 -1.37
N GLY A 90 23.53 4.62 -1.67
CA GLY A 90 24.67 3.96 -1.02
C GLY A 90 24.36 3.51 0.41
N ASP A 91 23.07 3.42 0.76
CA ASP A 91 22.59 3.05 2.09
C ASP A 91 21.46 2.02 1.99
N SER A 92 21.55 0.96 2.80
CA SER A 92 20.55 -0.10 2.91
C SER A 92 19.80 -0.09 4.26
N GLY A 93 19.92 1.02 5.01
CA GLY A 93 19.22 1.32 6.25
C GLY A 93 17.72 1.57 6.08
N ILE A 94 17.00 1.63 7.19
CA ILE A 94 15.55 1.81 7.19
C ILE A 94 15.16 3.22 6.73
N LEU A 95 16.00 4.23 6.98
CA LEU A 95 15.73 5.60 6.56
C LEU A 95 15.85 5.77 5.04
N ALA A 96 16.82 5.11 4.38
CA ALA A 96 16.93 5.10 2.92
C ALA A 96 15.68 4.48 2.25
N LEU A 97 15.12 3.41 2.83
CA LEU A 97 13.83 2.87 2.36
C LEU A 97 12.72 3.91 2.51
N ARG A 98 12.66 4.58 3.66
CA ARG A 98 11.63 5.59 3.95
C ARG A 98 11.75 6.80 3.02
N ASP A 99 12.93 7.18 2.57
CA ASP A 99 13.10 8.28 1.61
C ASP A 99 12.44 7.98 0.27
N LEU A 100 12.58 6.75 -0.24
CA LEU A 100 11.79 6.31 -1.39
C LEU A 100 10.29 6.36 -1.11
N LEU A 101 9.84 5.83 0.04
CA LEU A 101 8.41 5.85 0.41
C LEU A 101 7.87 7.30 0.52
N GLY A 102 8.71 8.24 0.98
CA GLY A 102 8.43 9.67 0.99
C GLY A 102 8.26 10.24 -0.42
N LEU A 103 9.14 9.88 -1.35
CA LEU A 103 9.03 10.27 -2.76
C LEU A 103 7.73 9.73 -3.39
N VAL A 104 7.42 8.45 -3.16
CA VAL A 104 6.17 7.83 -3.64
C VAL A 104 4.94 8.53 -3.06
N THR A 105 5.01 8.92 -1.78
CA THR A 105 3.97 9.72 -1.12
C THR A 105 3.76 11.06 -1.80
N VAL A 106 4.84 11.79 -2.10
CA VAL A 106 4.78 13.07 -2.84
C VAL A 106 4.12 12.87 -4.20
N VAL A 107 4.52 11.85 -4.97
CA VAL A 107 3.93 11.54 -6.28
C VAL A 107 2.44 11.28 -6.17
N GLY A 108 2.01 10.43 -5.23
CA GLY A 108 0.59 10.10 -5.10
C GLY A 108 -0.27 11.27 -4.61
N VAL A 109 0.20 12.07 -3.64
CA VAL A 109 -0.55 13.25 -3.16
C VAL A 109 -0.68 14.31 -4.25
N VAL A 110 0.41 14.59 -4.98
CA VAL A 110 0.39 15.53 -6.12
C VAL A 110 -0.59 15.03 -7.17
N LEU A 111 -0.51 13.75 -7.56
CA LEU A 111 -1.38 13.20 -8.60
C LEU A 111 -2.86 13.23 -8.20
N ALA A 112 -3.21 12.80 -6.99
CA ALA A 112 -4.58 12.84 -6.47
C ALA A 112 -5.12 14.28 -6.41
N SER A 113 -4.30 15.22 -5.93
CA SER A 113 -4.63 16.64 -5.89
C SER A 113 -4.88 17.20 -7.30
N MET A 114 -4.04 16.84 -8.28
CA MET A 114 -4.18 17.29 -9.66
C MET A 114 -5.40 16.69 -10.36
N LEU A 115 -5.79 15.46 -10.03
CA LEU A 115 -7.06 14.88 -10.52
C LEU A 115 -8.25 15.71 -10.05
N VAL A 116 -8.25 16.18 -8.79
CA VAL A 116 -9.28 17.06 -8.25
C VAL A 116 -9.25 18.44 -8.91
N VAL A 117 -8.08 19.04 -9.10
CA VAL A 117 -7.91 20.33 -9.83
C VAL A 117 -8.50 20.24 -11.23
N ARG A 118 -8.15 19.18 -11.97
CA ARG A 118 -8.62 18.93 -13.32
C ARG A 118 -10.13 18.71 -13.36
N ALA A 119 -10.67 17.91 -12.45
CA ALA A 119 -12.11 17.66 -12.37
C ALA A 119 -12.87 18.96 -12.08
N LYS A 120 -12.42 19.71 -11.06
CA LYS A 120 -13.06 20.94 -10.59
C LYS A 120 -12.77 22.19 -11.41
N ARG A 121 -11.94 22.08 -12.46
CA ARG A 121 -11.44 23.22 -13.25
C ARG A 121 -11.00 24.37 -12.34
N LEU A 122 -10.23 24.04 -11.29
CA LEU A 122 -9.73 25.05 -10.36
C LEU A 122 -8.74 25.96 -11.11
N ASP A 123 -8.99 27.26 -11.01
CA ASP A 123 -8.13 28.32 -11.49
C ASP A 123 -6.98 28.55 -10.50
N GLY A 124 -5.78 28.85 -11.03
CA GLY A 124 -4.62 29.05 -10.16
C GLY A 124 -4.62 30.38 -9.38
N GLU A 125 -5.57 31.28 -9.63
CA GLU A 125 -5.76 32.49 -8.82
C GLU A 125 -6.14 32.17 -7.37
N SER A 126 -6.54 30.92 -7.11
CA SER A 126 -6.81 30.43 -5.76
C SER A 126 -6.06 29.13 -5.49
N ALA A 127 -4.75 29.13 -5.76
CA ALA A 127 -3.87 27.99 -5.49
C ALA A 127 -4.02 27.45 -4.06
N TRP A 128 -4.28 28.31 -3.07
CA TRP A 128 -4.55 27.93 -1.68
C TRP A 128 -5.72 26.94 -1.51
N ARG A 129 -6.66 26.89 -2.46
CA ARG A 129 -7.79 25.93 -2.43
C ARG A 129 -7.34 24.48 -2.53
N ILE A 130 -6.11 24.22 -2.99
CA ILE A 130 -5.55 22.86 -3.03
C ILE A 130 -5.08 22.38 -1.65
N VAL A 131 -4.84 23.29 -0.69
CA VAL A 131 -4.31 22.94 0.64
C VAL A 131 -5.14 21.88 1.36
N PRO A 132 -6.47 22.06 1.59
CA PRO A 132 -7.26 21.03 2.28
C PRO A 132 -7.35 19.72 1.48
N VAL A 133 -7.23 19.76 0.15
CA VAL A 133 -7.22 18.56 -0.70
C VAL A 133 -5.89 17.81 -0.55
N ALA A 134 -4.76 18.51 -0.60
CA ALA A 134 -3.44 17.93 -0.44
C ALA A 134 -3.24 17.38 0.98
N LEU A 135 -3.70 18.10 2.01
CA LEU A 135 -3.70 17.62 3.40
C LEU A 135 -4.56 16.37 3.57
N LEU A 136 -5.74 16.32 2.96
CA LEU A 136 -6.61 15.13 3.00
C LEU A 136 -5.91 13.91 2.41
N PHE A 137 -5.28 14.05 1.24
CA PHE A 137 -4.56 12.92 0.64
C PHE A 137 -3.29 12.56 1.40
N ALA A 138 -2.53 13.54 1.90
CA ALA A 138 -1.34 13.29 2.71
C ALA A 138 -1.68 12.56 4.02
N LEU A 139 -2.80 12.93 4.66
CA LEU A 139 -3.33 12.26 5.86
C LEU A 139 -3.69 10.79 5.61
N TRP A 140 -4.14 10.44 4.41
CA TRP A 140 -4.46 9.05 4.09
C TRP A 140 -3.28 8.26 3.51
N MET A 141 -2.11 8.88 3.27
CA MET A 141 -0.89 8.21 2.82
C MET A 141 -0.17 7.47 3.96
N ALA A 142 -0.94 6.72 4.73
CA ALA A 142 -0.48 5.90 5.84
C ALA A 142 -1.22 4.54 5.84
N PRO A 143 -0.63 3.49 6.43
CA PRO A 143 0.74 3.46 6.95
C PRO A 143 1.78 3.45 5.81
N ARG A 144 2.98 3.96 6.10
CA ARG A 144 4.02 4.26 5.08
C ARG A 144 4.44 3.06 4.22
N TYR A 145 4.46 1.85 4.76
CA TYR A 145 4.87 0.65 4.02
C TYR A 145 3.85 0.23 2.95
N LYS A 146 2.66 0.84 2.94
CA LYS A 146 1.60 0.60 1.93
C LYS A 146 1.50 1.68 0.86
N VAL A 147 2.31 2.75 0.90
CA VAL A 147 2.16 3.90 -0.02
C VAL A 147 2.26 3.51 -1.50
N PHE A 148 2.95 2.41 -1.85
CA PHE A 148 2.90 1.84 -3.18
C PHE A 148 1.49 1.46 -3.61
N ASP A 149 0.75 0.78 -2.73
CA ASP A 149 -0.58 0.28 -3.01
C ASP A 149 -1.61 1.43 -3.09
N LEU A 150 -1.47 2.43 -2.21
CA LEU A 150 -2.30 3.65 -2.26
C LEU A 150 -2.04 4.44 -3.54
N THR A 151 -0.76 4.65 -3.89
CA THR A 151 -0.37 5.36 -5.11
C THR A 151 -0.82 4.63 -6.37
N ALA A 152 -0.74 3.29 -6.38
CA ALA A 152 -1.25 2.46 -7.47
C ALA A 152 -2.74 2.70 -7.74
N SER A 153 -3.55 2.82 -6.69
CA SER A 153 -4.99 3.12 -6.83
C SER A 153 -5.23 4.50 -7.47
N ILE A 154 -4.46 5.52 -7.07
CA ILE A 154 -4.54 6.89 -7.59
C ILE A 154 -4.09 6.94 -9.05
N VAL A 155 -2.96 6.29 -9.35
CA VAL A 155 -2.40 6.17 -10.70
C VAL A 155 -3.39 5.48 -11.65
N LEU A 156 -4.10 4.46 -11.17
CA LEU A 156 -5.13 3.79 -11.95
C LEU A 156 -6.32 4.71 -12.26
N VAL A 157 -6.79 5.48 -11.28
CA VAL A 157 -7.82 6.52 -11.52
C VAL A 157 -7.33 7.52 -12.58
N ALA A 158 -6.08 7.95 -12.50
CA ALA A 158 -5.49 8.85 -13.49
C ALA A 158 -5.42 8.23 -14.89
N GLY A 159 -4.96 6.98 -15.00
CA GLY A 159 -4.84 6.25 -16.26
C GLY A 159 -6.20 6.02 -16.94
N ILE A 160 -7.20 5.56 -16.19
CA ILE A 160 -8.56 5.37 -16.70
C ILE A 160 -9.17 6.71 -17.07
N SER A 161 -9.01 7.75 -16.24
CA SER A 161 -9.50 9.11 -16.55
C SER A 161 -8.88 9.67 -17.83
N TRP A 162 -7.57 9.46 -18.02
CA TRP A 162 -6.86 9.83 -19.24
C TRP A 162 -7.42 9.09 -20.45
N MET A 163 -7.63 7.77 -20.36
CA MET A 163 -8.24 6.99 -21.44
C MET A 163 -9.66 7.48 -21.77
N LEU A 164 -10.52 7.62 -20.77
CA LEU A 164 -11.91 8.08 -20.89
C LEU A 164 -12.02 9.51 -21.46
N ALA A 165 -11.04 10.37 -21.22
CA ALA A 165 -11.07 11.74 -21.72
C ALA A 165 -11.00 11.82 -23.25
N ARG A 166 -10.31 10.88 -23.92
CA ARG A 166 -10.27 10.75 -25.40
C ARG A 166 -9.98 9.27 -25.77
N PRO A 167 -11.01 8.42 -25.86
CA PRO A 167 -10.83 6.99 -26.14
C PRO A 167 -10.19 6.77 -27.51
N ASN A 168 -8.91 6.38 -27.53
CA ASN A 168 -8.19 6.06 -28.77
C ASN A 168 -7.11 4.99 -28.51
N ARG A 169 -6.61 4.37 -29.58
CA ARG A 169 -5.67 3.22 -29.49
C ARG A 169 -4.43 3.52 -28.67
N ALA A 170 -3.82 4.70 -28.83
CA ALA A 170 -2.64 5.08 -28.07
C ALA A 170 -2.94 5.18 -26.57
N ARG A 171 -4.13 5.64 -26.19
CA ARG A 171 -4.54 5.69 -24.78
C ARG A 171 -4.89 4.32 -24.21
N PHE A 172 -5.49 3.44 -25.01
CA PHE A 172 -5.67 2.04 -24.61
C PHE A 172 -4.32 1.35 -24.42
N PHE A 173 -3.37 1.54 -25.34
CA PHE A 173 -2.01 1.02 -25.19
C PHE A 173 -1.31 1.57 -23.95
N GLY A 174 -1.34 2.89 -23.74
CA GLY A 174 -0.74 3.51 -22.55
C GLY A 174 -1.39 3.06 -21.24
N LEU A 175 -2.72 2.87 -21.22
CA LEU A 175 -3.41 2.28 -20.07
C LEU A 175 -2.97 0.82 -19.86
N GLY A 176 -2.83 0.04 -20.93
CA GLY A 176 -2.32 -1.32 -20.86
C GLY A 176 -0.93 -1.37 -20.25
N LEU A 177 -0.02 -0.54 -20.74
CA LEU A 177 1.34 -0.38 -20.21
C LEU A 177 1.31 -0.08 -18.72
N LEU A 178 0.46 0.87 -18.31
CA LEU A 178 0.27 1.21 -16.91
C LEU A 178 -0.24 0.03 -16.08
N ILE A 179 -1.24 -0.71 -16.56
CA ILE A 179 -1.77 -1.91 -15.88
C ILE A 179 -0.66 -2.95 -15.68
N GLY A 180 0.15 -3.20 -16.72
CA GLY A 180 1.29 -4.10 -16.65
C GLY A 180 2.29 -3.67 -15.57
N LEU A 181 2.68 -2.39 -15.56
CA LEU A 181 3.60 -1.85 -14.54
C LEU A 181 3.02 -1.94 -13.12
N LEU A 182 1.73 -1.65 -12.93
CA LEU A 182 1.06 -1.81 -11.64
C LEU A 182 1.04 -3.28 -11.20
N ALA A 183 0.87 -4.23 -12.13
CA ALA A 183 0.94 -5.65 -11.85
C ALA A 183 2.35 -6.10 -11.43
N VAL A 184 3.41 -5.45 -11.92
CA VAL A 184 4.79 -5.69 -11.45
C VAL A 184 4.98 -5.23 -10.00
N LEU A 185 4.36 -4.11 -9.60
CA LEU A 185 4.37 -3.62 -8.22
C LEU A 185 3.53 -4.49 -7.27
N GLY A 186 2.42 -5.02 -7.76
CA GLY A 186 1.54 -5.93 -7.03
C GLY A 186 0.52 -6.60 -7.95
N ARG A 187 0.48 -7.94 -7.96
CA ARG A 187 -0.46 -8.72 -8.79
C ARG A 187 -1.91 -8.37 -8.53
N ASN A 188 -2.25 -8.08 -7.27
CA ASN A 188 -3.56 -7.57 -6.86
C ASN A 188 -3.95 -6.29 -7.62
N HIS A 189 -3.02 -5.33 -7.77
CA HIS A 189 -3.28 -4.10 -8.51
C HIS A 189 -3.50 -4.36 -10.00
N GLY A 190 -2.78 -5.32 -10.59
CA GLY A 190 -3.04 -5.78 -11.95
C GLY A 190 -4.47 -6.28 -12.14
N VAL A 191 -4.92 -7.20 -11.28
CA VAL A 191 -6.28 -7.77 -11.32
C VAL A 191 -7.33 -6.66 -11.14
N TYR A 192 -7.17 -5.81 -10.13
CA TYR A 192 -8.08 -4.69 -9.87
C TYR A 192 -8.12 -3.69 -11.03
N ALA A 193 -6.99 -3.44 -11.67
CA ALA A 193 -6.92 -2.55 -12.83
C ALA A 193 -7.62 -3.12 -14.07
N VAL A 194 -7.51 -4.43 -14.30
CA VAL A 194 -8.27 -5.11 -15.37
C VAL A 194 -9.77 -5.01 -15.10
N MET A 195 -10.22 -5.29 -13.88
CA MET A 195 -11.64 -5.16 -13.51
C MET A 195 -12.16 -3.72 -13.68
N ALA A 196 -11.44 -2.73 -13.15
CA ALA A 196 -11.80 -1.32 -13.28
C ALA A 196 -11.85 -0.87 -14.75
N THR A 197 -10.88 -1.31 -15.56
CA THR A 197 -10.85 -1.02 -17.00
C THR A 197 -12.01 -1.69 -17.73
N GLY A 198 -12.38 -2.91 -17.37
CA GLY A 198 -13.57 -3.59 -17.89
C GLY A 198 -14.85 -2.81 -17.63
N LEU A 199 -15.04 -2.30 -16.42
CA LEU A 199 -16.18 -1.43 -16.06
C LEU A 199 -16.18 -0.13 -16.89
N ALA A 200 -15.02 0.52 -17.04
CA ALA A 200 -14.89 1.72 -17.87
C ALA A 200 -15.18 1.43 -19.36
N CYS A 201 -14.77 0.27 -19.88
CA CYS A 201 -15.08 -0.15 -21.24
C CYS A 201 -16.56 -0.45 -21.42
N ALA A 202 -17.21 -1.12 -20.46
CA ALA A 202 -18.65 -1.36 -20.49
C ALA A 202 -19.44 -0.04 -20.55
N TRP A 203 -18.99 0.98 -19.81
CA TRP A 203 -19.55 2.33 -19.88
C TRP A 203 -19.36 2.97 -21.26
N LEU A 204 -18.16 2.90 -21.86
CA LEU A 204 -17.90 3.41 -23.21
C LEU A 204 -18.74 2.71 -24.29
N ILE A 205 -18.91 1.39 -24.18
CA ILE A 205 -19.74 0.58 -25.11
C ILE A 205 -21.19 1.06 -25.04
N ARG A 206 -21.74 1.19 -23.82
CA ARG A 206 -23.11 1.66 -23.59
C ARG A 206 -23.37 3.03 -24.23
N HIS A 207 -22.37 3.90 -24.27
CA HIS A 207 -22.48 5.25 -24.84
C HIS A 207 -22.03 5.35 -26.30
N GLY A 208 -21.65 4.24 -26.94
CA GLY A 208 -21.22 4.24 -28.35
C GLY A 208 -19.89 4.98 -28.57
N GLU A 209 -19.07 5.14 -27.53
CA GLU A 209 -17.83 5.91 -27.57
C GLU A 209 -16.58 5.05 -27.65
N LEU A 210 -16.73 3.73 -27.57
CA LEU A 210 -15.60 2.83 -27.73
C LEU A 210 -15.17 2.84 -29.20
N PRO A 211 -13.90 3.16 -29.53
CA PRO A 211 -13.39 2.93 -30.88
C PRO A 211 -13.47 1.44 -31.20
N CYS A 212 -13.29 1.04 -32.48
CA CYS A 212 -13.34 -0.37 -32.91
C CYS A 212 -12.81 -1.33 -31.83
N TRP A 213 -13.72 -2.05 -31.17
CA TRP A 213 -13.47 -2.63 -29.84
C TRP A 213 -12.27 -3.60 -29.83
N TRP A 214 -12.12 -4.38 -30.90
CA TRP A 214 -11.01 -5.31 -31.07
C TRP A 214 -9.65 -4.60 -31.21
N ARG A 215 -9.60 -3.41 -31.82
CA ARG A 215 -8.37 -2.61 -31.93
C ARG A 215 -8.02 -1.97 -30.60
N ALA A 216 -9.02 -1.50 -29.86
CA ALA A 216 -8.84 -0.96 -28.52
C ALA A 216 -8.31 -2.04 -27.57
N PHE A 217 -8.93 -3.21 -27.58
CA PHE A 217 -8.54 -4.35 -26.77
C PHE A 217 -7.16 -4.90 -27.16
N GLY A 218 -6.86 -5.06 -28.46
CA GLY A 218 -5.53 -5.46 -28.91
C GLY A 218 -4.44 -4.46 -28.49
N SER A 219 -4.72 -3.15 -28.54
CA SER A 219 -3.79 -2.11 -28.07
C SER A 219 -3.58 -2.20 -26.56
N LEU A 220 -4.66 -2.40 -25.79
CA LEU A 220 -4.61 -2.59 -24.34
C LEU A 220 -3.76 -3.82 -23.96
N LEU A 221 -4.00 -4.96 -24.60
CA LEU A 221 -3.25 -6.19 -24.36
C LEU A 221 -1.77 -6.06 -24.72
N ALA A 222 -1.45 -5.42 -25.85
CA ALA A 222 -0.07 -5.17 -26.24
C ALA A 222 0.66 -4.27 -25.21
N GLY A 223 -0.03 -3.24 -24.73
CA GLY A 223 0.48 -2.39 -23.65
C GLY A 223 0.71 -3.20 -22.37
N LEU A 224 -0.27 -4.00 -21.95
CA LEU A 224 -0.18 -4.83 -20.74
C LEU A 224 0.99 -5.80 -20.81
N ALA A 225 1.16 -6.50 -21.93
CA ALA A 225 2.26 -7.42 -22.14
C ALA A 225 3.62 -6.71 -22.03
N LEU A 226 3.74 -5.51 -22.63
CA LEU A 226 4.95 -4.70 -22.53
C LEU A 226 5.20 -4.17 -21.11
N GLY A 227 4.16 -3.73 -20.41
CA GLY A 227 4.28 -3.21 -19.04
C GLY A 227 4.67 -4.29 -18.03
N TYR A 228 4.22 -5.53 -18.26
CA TYR A 228 4.57 -6.69 -17.44
C TYR A 228 5.87 -7.38 -17.89
N ALA A 229 6.56 -6.84 -18.90
CA ALA A 229 7.82 -7.37 -19.42
C ALA A 229 8.89 -7.65 -18.35
N PRO A 230 9.08 -6.83 -17.29
CA PRO A 230 10.06 -7.14 -16.25
C PRO A 230 9.85 -8.52 -15.60
N VAL A 231 8.60 -8.91 -15.36
CA VAL A 231 8.28 -10.22 -14.80
C VAL A 231 8.47 -11.33 -15.83
N TRP A 232 8.09 -11.10 -17.10
CA TRP A 232 8.36 -12.06 -18.18
C TRP A 232 9.86 -12.32 -18.36
N VAL A 233 10.66 -11.27 -18.35
CA VAL A 233 12.13 -11.36 -18.41
C VAL A 233 12.66 -12.13 -17.19
N GLY A 234 12.17 -11.82 -15.98
CA GLY A 234 12.51 -12.59 -14.78
C GLY A 234 12.19 -14.07 -14.93
N MET A 235 11.02 -14.42 -15.48
CA MET A 235 10.62 -15.81 -15.72
C MET A 235 11.52 -16.55 -16.72
N LEU A 236 12.08 -15.84 -17.69
CA LEU A 236 12.98 -16.42 -18.70
C LEU A 236 14.41 -16.55 -18.18
N LEU A 237 14.90 -15.57 -17.41
CA LEU A 237 16.31 -15.47 -17.04
C LEU A 237 16.62 -16.06 -15.66
N ILE A 238 15.66 -16.12 -14.75
CA ILE A 238 15.88 -16.52 -13.36
C ILE A 238 15.41 -17.96 -13.16
N HIS A 239 16.37 -18.87 -12.96
CA HIS A 239 16.07 -20.27 -12.68
C HIS A 239 15.17 -20.41 -11.44
N GLY A 240 14.14 -21.26 -11.54
CA GLY A 240 13.17 -21.52 -10.47
C GLY A 240 12.09 -20.45 -10.27
N PHE A 241 12.20 -19.27 -10.89
CA PHE A 241 11.27 -18.17 -10.64
C PHE A 241 9.83 -18.47 -11.12
N VAL A 242 9.67 -19.13 -12.26
CA VAL A 242 8.34 -19.57 -12.76
C VAL A 242 7.65 -20.49 -11.77
N ALA A 243 8.38 -21.50 -11.26
CA ALA A 243 7.85 -22.46 -10.30
C ALA A 243 7.42 -21.78 -8.99
N ALA A 244 8.28 -20.90 -8.46
CA ALA A 244 7.97 -20.13 -7.25
C ALA A 244 6.77 -19.19 -7.44
N MET A 245 6.69 -18.51 -8.59
CA MET A 245 5.54 -17.66 -8.92
C MET A 245 4.25 -18.48 -8.97
N TRP A 246 4.27 -19.64 -9.63
CA TRP A 246 3.11 -20.54 -9.69
C TRP A 246 2.70 -21.06 -8.31
N GLN A 247 3.67 -21.52 -7.51
CA GLN A 247 3.42 -21.96 -6.14
C GLN A 247 2.81 -20.84 -5.30
N SER A 248 3.30 -19.60 -5.40
CA SER A 248 2.74 -18.47 -4.67
C SER A 248 1.27 -18.20 -5.01
N VAL A 249 0.86 -18.44 -6.26
CA VAL A 249 -0.55 -18.35 -6.68
C VAL A 249 -1.36 -19.50 -6.08
N LEU A 250 -0.86 -20.73 -6.15
CA LEU A 250 -1.52 -21.90 -5.56
C LEU A 250 -1.72 -21.75 -4.05
N LEU A 251 -0.74 -21.17 -3.34
CA LEU A 251 -0.81 -20.87 -1.91
C LEU A 251 -1.96 -19.91 -1.58
N MET A 252 -2.23 -18.91 -2.43
CA MET A 252 -3.39 -18.03 -2.25
C MET A 252 -4.73 -18.78 -2.40
N PHE A 253 -4.81 -19.70 -3.36
CA PHE A 253 -6.01 -20.54 -3.53
C PHE A 253 -6.21 -21.51 -2.37
N TYR A 254 -5.12 -22.12 -1.87
CA TYR A 254 -5.16 -23.00 -0.70
C TYR A 254 -5.66 -22.27 0.56
N GLN A 255 -5.22 -21.02 0.75
CA GLN A 255 -5.66 -20.18 1.86
C GLN A 255 -7.15 -19.78 1.75
N GLY A 256 -7.72 -19.79 0.54
CA GLY A 256 -9.10 -19.37 0.27
C GLY A 256 -9.38 -17.88 0.47
N ALA A 257 -8.36 -17.09 0.83
CA ALA A 257 -8.44 -15.66 1.04
C ALA A 257 -7.09 -14.99 0.74
N THR A 258 -7.12 -13.73 0.32
CA THR A 258 -5.90 -12.95 0.07
C THR A 258 -5.31 -12.33 1.33
N ASN A 259 -6.08 -12.29 2.42
CA ASN A 259 -5.71 -11.70 3.69
C ASN A 259 -6.40 -12.45 4.84
N LEU A 260 -5.86 -12.30 6.04
CA LEU A 260 -6.54 -12.70 7.26
C LEU A 260 -7.74 -11.77 7.53
N PRO A 261 -8.99 -12.24 7.43
CA PRO A 261 -10.16 -11.37 7.56
C PRO A 261 -10.30 -10.87 8.99
N LEU A 262 -10.80 -9.64 9.10
CA LEU A 262 -11.21 -9.01 10.36
C LEU A 262 -12.69 -8.64 10.28
N PRO A 263 -13.43 -8.65 11.40
CA PRO A 263 -14.79 -8.16 11.43
C PRO A 263 -14.87 -6.70 10.95
N VAL A 264 -15.82 -6.40 10.08
CA VAL A 264 -16.05 -5.02 9.64
C VAL A 264 -16.47 -4.17 10.85
N PRO A 265 -15.83 -3.00 11.07
CA PRO A 265 -16.12 -2.13 12.21
C PRO A 265 -17.38 -1.31 11.95
N TRP A 266 -18.54 -1.98 11.82
CA TRP A 266 -19.78 -1.30 11.48
C TRP A 266 -20.12 -0.18 12.48
N PRO A 267 -20.59 1.00 12.02
CA PRO A 267 -20.87 2.15 12.90
C PRO A 267 -21.78 1.80 14.07
N TRP A 268 -22.83 1.03 13.81
CA TRP A 268 -23.80 0.64 14.83
C TRP A 268 -23.20 -0.28 15.90
N LYS A 269 -22.18 -1.09 15.59
CA LYS A 269 -21.47 -1.89 16.61
C LYS A 269 -20.68 -1.00 17.55
N SER A 270 -20.07 0.07 17.04
CA SER A 270 -19.34 1.04 17.87
C SER A 270 -20.30 1.86 18.74
N LEU A 271 -21.49 2.22 18.23
CA LEU A 271 -22.50 2.95 18.99
C LEU A 271 -23.13 2.11 20.11
N SER A 272 -23.20 0.80 19.94
CA SER A 272 -23.71 -0.12 20.97
C SER A 272 -22.66 -0.52 22.01
N ALA A 273 -21.39 -0.11 21.86
CA ALA A 273 -20.34 -0.40 22.82
C ALA A 273 -20.47 0.49 24.07
N SER A 274 -20.11 -0.05 25.24
CA SER A 274 -20.12 0.70 26.51
C SER A 274 -19.22 1.95 26.47
N HIS A 275 -18.14 1.89 25.69
CA HIS A 275 -17.23 3.01 25.45
C HIS A 275 -17.02 3.19 23.94
N PRO A 276 -17.85 4.01 23.26
CA PRO A 276 -17.75 4.19 21.82
C PRO A 276 -16.43 4.88 21.46
N ASP A 277 -15.64 4.21 20.64
CA ASP A 277 -14.40 4.76 20.11
C ASP A 277 -14.67 5.55 18.81
N ILE A 278 -14.48 6.87 18.87
CA ILE A 278 -14.82 7.79 17.75
C ILE A 278 -14.08 7.42 16.46
N GLY A 279 -12.82 7.01 16.54
CA GLY A 279 -12.06 6.63 15.35
C GLY A 279 -12.56 5.33 14.71
N THR A 280 -12.98 4.35 15.50
CA THR A 280 -13.62 3.11 15.01
C THR A 280 -15.00 3.41 14.42
N LEU A 281 -15.80 4.26 15.07
CA LEU A 281 -17.10 4.70 14.56
C LEU A 281 -16.96 5.35 13.18
N ILE A 282 -16.04 6.31 13.04
CA ILE A 282 -15.79 7.02 11.79
C ILE A 282 -15.21 6.07 10.73
N ALA A 283 -14.30 5.16 11.10
CA ALA A 283 -13.80 4.14 10.18
C ALA A 283 -14.96 3.29 9.62
N GLY A 284 -15.90 2.89 10.49
CA GLY A 284 -17.14 2.24 10.09
C GLY A 284 -17.96 3.05 9.10
N CYS A 285 -18.07 4.36 9.33
CA CYS A 285 -18.80 5.27 8.44
C CYS A 285 -18.12 5.34 7.07
N PHE A 286 -16.78 5.29 7.01
CA PHE A 286 -16.05 5.20 5.74
C PHE A 286 -16.28 3.86 5.02
N PHE A 287 -16.34 2.73 5.73
CA PHE A 287 -16.70 1.44 5.11
C PHE A 287 -18.11 1.47 4.50
N VAL A 288 -19.10 2.01 5.22
CA VAL A 288 -20.45 2.20 4.69
C VAL A 288 -20.43 3.20 3.53
N GLY A 289 -19.71 4.31 3.67
CA GLY A 289 -19.54 5.33 2.65
C GLY A 289 -18.96 4.77 1.36
N LEU A 290 -18.03 3.83 1.45
CA LEU A 290 -17.42 3.15 0.30
C LEU A 290 -18.44 2.32 -0.47
N LEU A 291 -19.23 1.49 0.23
CA LEU A 291 -20.32 0.72 -0.39
C LEU A 291 -21.38 1.65 -1.02
N MET A 292 -21.74 2.72 -0.31
CA MET A 292 -22.70 3.70 -0.81
C MET A 292 -22.17 4.44 -2.04
N PHE A 293 -20.90 4.81 -2.06
CA PHE A 293 -20.25 5.44 -3.21
C PHE A 293 -20.25 4.50 -4.42
N ASP A 294 -19.92 3.23 -4.23
CA ASP A 294 -19.93 2.24 -5.31
C ASP A 294 -21.34 2.03 -5.87
N VAL A 295 -22.33 1.77 -5.01
CA VAL A 295 -23.72 1.56 -5.43
C VAL A 295 -24.30 2.79 -6.12
N THR A 296 -24.15 3.97 -5.51
CA THR A 296 -24.65 5.22 -6.12
C THR A 296 -23.91 5.57 -7.40
N GLY A 297 -22.60 5.33 -7.45
CA GLY A 297 -21.78 5.50 -8.64
C GLY A 297 -22.28 4.63 -9.79
N VAL A 298 -22.46 3.32 -9.57
CA VAL A 298 -22.99 2.40 -10.60
C VAL A 298 -24.38 2.82 -11.05
N LEU A 299 -25.28 3.18 -10.12
CA LEU A 299 -26.62 3.65 -10.46
C LEU A 299 -26.57 4.92 -11.31
N LEU A 300 -25.73 5.90 -10.95
CA LEU A 300 -25.57 7.12 -11.73
C LEU A 300 -25.02 6.85 -13.13
N LEU A 301 -23.99 6.01 -13.25
CA LEU A 301 -23.40 5.63 -14.54
C LEU A 301 -24.36 4.81 -15.41
N SER A 302 -25.26 4.04 -14.79
CA SER A 302 -26.23 3.20 -15.51
C SER A 302 -27.46 3.98 -15.96
N LEU A 303 -27.99 4.86 -15.11
CA LEU A 303 -29.28 5.51 -15.31
C LEU A 303 -29.18 6.83 -16.08
N ARG A 304 -28.05 7.54 -16.01
CA ARG A 304 -27.93 8.88 -16.59
C ARG A 304 -27.23 8.82 -17.93
N LYS A 305 -27.75 9.59 -18.90
CA LYS A 305 -26.99 9.90 -20.12
C LYS A 305 -25.75 10.71 -19.73
N ARG A 306 -24.66 10.53 -20.49
CA ARG A 306 -23.43 11.33 -20.32
C ARG A 306 -23.80 12.81 -20.25
N SER A 307 -23.28 13.48 -19.23
CA SER A 307 -23.54 14.90 -18.99
C SER A 307 -22.23 15.62 -18.66
N ALA A 308 -22.22 16.94 -18.83
CA ALA A 308 -21.05 17.78 -18.59
C ALA A 308 -20.51 17.70 -17.15
N TRP A 309 -21.34 17.28 -16.18
CA TRP A 309 -20.93 17.10 -14.79
C TRP A 309 -20.18 15.79 -14.52
N MET A 310 -20.34 14.77 -15.35
CA MET A 310 -19.64 13.49 -15.23
C MET A 310 -18.25 13.62 -15.83
N SER A 311 -17.32 14.17 -15.04
CA SER A 311 -15.93 14.24 -15.46
C SER A 311 -15.35 12.83 -15.66
N PRO A 312 -14.40 12.63 -16.60
CA PRO A 312 -13.69 11.37 -16.73
C PRO A 312 -13.03 10.89 -15.43
N VAL A 313 -12.64 11.82 -14.54
CA VAL A 313 -12.10 11.53 -13.21
C VAL A 313 -13.15 10.86 -12.32
N PHE A 314 -14.38 11.36 -12.30
CA PHE A 314 -15.47 10.77 -11.52
C PHE A 314 -15.79 9.34 -11.98
N ILE A 315 -15.91 9.12 -13.28
CA ILE A 315 -16.19 7.80 -13.85
C ILE A 315 -15.04 6.83 -13.50
N ALA A 316 -13.79 7.26 -13.71
CA ALA A 316 -12.61 6.46 -13.35
C ALA A 316 -12.55 6.12 -11.86
N ALA A 317 -12.90 7.07 -10.99
CA ALA A 317 -12.96 6.88 -9.55
C ALA A 317 -14.00 5.82 -9.15
N VAL A 318 -15.21 5.86 -9.72
CA VAL A 318 -16.25 4.83 -9.48
C VAL A 318 -15.78 3.45 -9.96
N CYS A 319 -15.28 3.36 -11.20
CA CYS A 319 -14.79 2.09 -11.76
C CYS A 319 -13.62 1.51 -10.95
N THR A 320 -12.76 2.36 -10.40
CA THR A 320 -11.60 1.94 -9.61
C THR A 320 -11.98 1.61 -8.17
N SER A 321 -12.94 2.31 -7.58
CA SER A 321 -13.37 2.10 -6.19
C SER A 321 -13.87 0.67 -5.98
N ILE A 322 -14.71 0.14 -6.86
CA ILE A 322 -15.35 -1.19 -6.74
C ILE A 322 -14.34 -2.34 -6.47
N PRO A 323 -13.30 -2.58 -7.29
CA PRO A 323 -12.35 -3.64 -7.00
C PRO A 323 -11.47 -3.35 -5.76
N TYR A 324 -11.23 -2.10 -5.41
CA TYR A 324 -10.51 -1.76 -4.18
C TYR A 324 -11.38 -1.86 -2.93
N THR A 325 -12.71 -1.79 -3.06
CA THR A 325 -13.67 -2.11 -2.00
C THR A 325 -13.52 -3.57 -1.61
N HIS A 326 -13.36 -4.50 -2.57
CA HIS A 326 -13.02 -5.90 -2.24
C HIS A 326 -11.75 -5.98 -1.36
N TYR A 327 -10.70 -5.25 -1.69
CA TYR A 327 -9.47 -5.23 -0.88
C TYR A 327 -9.71 -4.68 0.54
N ALA A 328 -10.41 -3.54 0.66
CA ALA A 328 -10.72 -2.94 1.96
C ALA A 328 -11.51 -3.91 2.86
N PHE A 329 -12.45 -4.67 2.28
CA PHE A 329 -13.25 -5.65 3.01
C PHE A 329 -12.55 -7.01 3.23
N SER A 330 -11.50 -7.33 2.45
CA SER A 330 -10.72 -8.57 2.64
C SER A 330 -10.02 -8.64 4.01
N ARG A 331 -9.69 -7.49 4.59
CA ARG A 331 -9.23 -7.33 5.99
C ARG A 331 -9.69 -5.96 6.50
N ALA A 332 -10.87 -5.91 7.09
CA ALA A 332 -11.58 -4.67 7.40
C ALA A 332 -10.99 -3.87 8.59
N ASN A 333 -9.81 -3.28 8.39
CA ASN A 333 -9.19 -2.32 9.30
C ASN A 333 -8.81 -1.02 8.56
N ILE A 334 -8.39 0.00 9.32
CA ILE A 334 -8.12 1.33 8.78
C ILE A 334 -6.98 1.32 7.73
N SER A 335 -5.97 0.48 7.94
CA SER A 335 -4.83 0.32 7.02
C SER A 335 -5.22 -0.30 5.66
N HIS A 336 -6.27 -1.13 5.59
CA HIS A 336 -6.78 -1.64 4.31
C HIS A 336 -7.85 -0.72 3.72
N LEU A 337 -8.63 -0.04 4.57
CA LEU A 337 -9.59 0.97 4.16
C LEU A 337 -8.94 2.08 3.35
N SER A 338 -7.73 2.52 3.72
CA SER A 338 -7.02 3.62 3.05
C SER A 338 -6.86 3.41 1.53
N HIS A 339 -6.80 2.16 1.06
CA HIS A 339 -6.69 1.83 -0.37
C HIS A 339 -8.00 2.09 -1.13
N GLY A 340 -9.13 1.67 -0.57
CA GLY A 340 -10.47 1.88 -1.16
C GLY A 340 -10.95 3.32 -1.00
N VAL A 341 -10.52 3.99 0.06
CA VAL A 341 -10.87 5.38 0.34
C VAL A 341 -10.32 6.35 -0.70
N MET A 342 -9.13 6.09 -1.27
CA MET A 342 -8.49 7.02 -2.23
C MET A 342 -9.33 7.25 -3.50
N PRO A 343 -9.75 6.22 -4.27
CA PRO A 343 -10.67 6.42 -5.39
C PRO A 343 -11.98 7.09 -4.99
N MET A 344 -12.59 6.68 -3.86
CA MET A 344 -13.84 7.29 -3.37
C MET A 344 -13.67 8.79 -3.10
N LEU A 345 -12.64 9.21 -2.36
CA LEU A 345 -12.39 10.63 -2.05
C LEU A 345 -12.16 11.45 -3.32
N ILE A 346 -11.40 10.93 -4.28
CA ILE A 346 -11.23 11.56 -5.61
C ILE A 346 -12.59 11.72 -6.30
N GLY A 347 -13.42 10.67 -6.30
CA GLY A 347 -14.75 10.68 -6.90
C GLY A 347 -15.71 11.68 -6.26
N LEU A 348 -15.80 11.70 -4.92
CA LEU A 348 -16.64 12.64 -4.17
C LEU A 348 -16.25 14.09 -4.46
N LEU A 349 -14.94 14.38 -4.49
CA LEU A 349 -14.42 15.70 -4.83
C LEU A 349 -14.67 16.05 -6.30
N ALA A 350 -14.60 15.07 -7.22
CA ALA A 350 -14.83 15.27 -8.65
C ALA A 350 -16.31 15.45 -9.03
N ALA A 351 -17.25 14.87 -8.26
CA ALA A 351 -18.70 14.94 -8.50
C ALA A 351 -19.29 16.35 -8.28
N CYS A 352 -18.57 17.22 -7.58
CA CYS A 352 -19.03 18.55 -7.16
C CYS A 352 -19.03 19.64 -8.25
N ASN A 353 -19.23 19.28 -9.53
CA ASN A 353 -19.21 20.22 -10.66
C ASN A 353 -20.54 20.38 -11.41
N GLY A 354 -21.58 19.61 -11.06
CA GLY A 354 -22.81 19.51 -11.85
C GLY A 354 -24.03 20.32 -11.43
N ILE A 355 -23.99 21.07 -10.32
CA ILE A 355 -25.20 21.70 -9.77
C ILE A 355 -24.95 23.20 -9.63
N GLN A 356 -25.80 24.04 -10.24
CA GLN A 356 -25.67 25.50 -10.31
C GLN A 356 -25.56 26.23 -8.95
N SER A 357 -25.85 25.58 -7.82
CA SER A 357 -25.75 26.15 -6.46
C SER A 357 -24.43 25.85 -5.71
N GLN A 358 -23.36 25.46 -6.42
CA GLN A 358 -22.20 24.74 -5.86
C GLN A 358 -21.05 25.55 -5.24
N THR A 359 -21.14 26.87 -5.11
CA THR A 359 -20.06 27.68 -4.49
C THR A 359 -19.74 27.17 -3.08
N ALA A 360 -20.76 26.94 -2.25
CA ALA A 360 -20.58 26.40 -0.90
C ALA A 360 -19.96 24.99 -0.91
N ARG A 361 -20.53 24.04 -1.66
CA ARG A 361 -20.01 22.65 -1.69
C ARG A 361 -18.57 22.56 -2.20
N ARG A 362 -18.19 23.40 -3.17
CA ARG A 362 -16.82 23.45 -3.71
C ARG A 362 -15.80 23.82 -2.63
N TYR A 363 -16.17 24.70 -1.69
CA TYR A 363 -15.32 25.21 -0.63
C TYR A 363 -15.41 24.41 0.67
N PHE A 364 -16.60 23.95 1.07
CA PHE A 364 -16.79 23.26 2.34
C PHE A 364 -16.49 21.77 2.29
N LEU A 365 -16.62 21.10 1.13
CA LEU A 365 -16.44 19.65 1.09
C LEU A 365 -15.00 19.20 1.39
N PRO A 366 -13.93 19.76 0.80
CA PRO A 366 -12.57 19.35 1.14
C PRO A 366 -12.22 19.48 2.64
N PRO A 367 -12.43 20.62 3.32
CA PRO A 367 -12.15 20.73 4.76
C PRO A 367 -13.07 19.84 5.60
N LEU A 368 -14.33 19.63 5.20
CA LEU A 368 -15.23 18.69 5.89
C LEU A 368 -14.71 17.26 5.80
N LEU A 369 -14.32 16.79 4.61
CA LEU A 369 -13.77 15.44 4.43
C LEU A 369 -12.45 15.28 5.18
N LEU A 370 -11.61 16.32 5.22
CA LEU A 370 -10.39 16.34 6.02
C LEU A 370 -10.70 16.19 7.52
N ALA A 371 -11.61 17.01 8.05
CA ALA A 371 -12.02 16.97 9.45
C ALA A 371 -12.65 15.61 9.83
N LEU A 372 -13.50 15.05 8.95
CA LEU A 372 -14.09 13.73 9.14
C LEU A 372 -13.06 12.60 9.05
N SER A 373 -11.98 12.78 8.29
CA SER A 373 -10.92 11.76 8.15
C SER A 373 -9.98 11.71 9.35
N MET A 374 -9.74 12.85 10.01
CA MET A 374 -8.73 12.99 11.06
C MET A 374 -8.82 11.94 12.18
N PRO A 375 -9.98 11.68 12.82
CA PRO A 375 -10.03 10.78 13.98
C PRO A 375 -9.68 9.32 13.66
N THR A 376 -9.81 8.94 12.39
CA THR A 376 -9.52 7.59 11.90
C THR A 376 -8.11 7.53 11.31
N ALA A 377 -7.78 8.43 10.39
CA ALA A 377 -6.53 8.38 9.64
C ALA A 377 -5.31 8.74 10.49
N LEU A 378 -5.43 9.69 11.44
CA LEU A 378 -4.31 10.08 12.33
C LEU A 378 -3.75 8.91 13.16
N ARG A 379 -4.55 7.88 13.42
CA ARG A 379 -4.11 6.66 14.14
C ARG A 379 -3.17 5.76 13.34
N LEU A 380 -2.97 6.05 12.06
CA LEU A 380 -1.99 5.37 11.22
C LEU A 380 -0.61 6.05 11.27
N HIS A 381 -0.51 7.18 11.97
CA HIS A 381 0.66 8.05 11.99
C HIS A 381 1.41 7.92 13.33
N PRO A 382 2.60 7.31 13.37
CA PRO A 382 3.32 7.05 14.62
C PRO A 382 3.62 8.31 15.43
N ARG A 383 3.84 9.46 14.76
CA ARG A 383 4.06 10.73 15.46
C ARG A 383 2.79 11.22 16.18
N TYR A 384 1.61 10.98 15.62
CA TYR A 384 0.36 11.30 16.30
C TYR A 384 0.20 10.44 17.56
N ASP A 385 0.48 9.14 17.47
CA ASP A 385 0.49 8.26 18.64
C ASP A 385 1.50 8.73 19.69
N ALA A 386 2.68 9.18 19.29
CA ALA A 386 3.67 9.75 20.20
C ALA A 386 3.19 11.01 20.92
N LEU A 387 2.51 11.92 20.20
CA LEU A 387 1.93 13.12 20.78
C LEU A 387 0.77 12.80 21.74
N GLN A 388 0.01 11.73 21.46
CA GLN A 388 -1.13 11.33 22.28
C GLN A 388 -0.71 10.58 23.55
N TYR A 389 0.31 9.72 23.46
CA TYR A 389 0.67 8.78 24.53
C TYR A 389 1.99 9.11 25.26
N GLY A 390 2.69 10.18 24.87
CA GLY A 390 3.66 10.87 25.74
C GLY A 390 4.98 10.16 26.06
N ASP A 391 5.69 10.71 27.04
CA ASP A 391 7.14 10.71 27.39
C ASP A 391 7.96 9.40 27.33
N HIS A 392 7.37 8.27 26.98
CA HIS A 392 8.06 6.98 26.91
C HIS A 392 8.61 6.65 25.52
N TRP A 393 8.34 7.50 24.52
CA TRP A 393 9.00 7.39 23.23
C TRP A 393 10.47 7.73 23.37
N ARG A 394 11.34 6.82 22.97
CA ARG A 394 12.80 7.00 23.09
C ARG A 394 13.50 6.82 21.77
N ARG A 395 14.65 7.49 21.65
CA ARG A 395 15.53 7.36 20.51
C ARG A 395 16.30 6.05 20.60
N VAL A 396 16.18 5.21 19.59
CA VAL A 396 16.86 3.91 19.47
C VAL A 396 17.66 3.90 18.17
N SER A 397 18.89 3.42 18.24
CA SER A 397 19.73 3.24 17.06
C SER A 397 19.44 1.90 16.39
N ILE A 398 19.26 1.91 15.08
CA ILE A 398 19.04 0.73 14.24
C ILE A 398 20.09 0.78 13.13
N GLY A 399 21.18 0.04 13.31
CA GLY A 399 22.37 0.20 12.46
C GLY A 399 22.92 1.63 12.55
N ALA A 400 23.05 2.30 11.39
CA ALA A 400 23.46 3.70 11.30
C ALA A 400 22.30 4.71 11.53
N ASP A 401 21.06 4.23 11.54
CA ASP A 401 19.87 5.07 11.67
C ASP A 401 19.48 5.28 13.12
N ALA A 402 18.78 6.39 13.40
CA ALA A 402 18.19 6.64 14.71
C ALA A 402 16.70 6.96 14.59
N LEU A 403 15.87 6.17 15.27
CA LEU A 403 14.42 6.30 15.24
C LEU A 403 13.85 6.61 16.63
N MET A 404 12.75 7.36 16.68
CA MET A 404 11.90 7.50 17.86
C MET A 404 10.91 6.35 17.87
N LEU A 405 11.02 5.47 18.87
CA LEU A 405 10.22 4.26 18.99
C LEU A 405 9.30 4.32 20.21
N SER A 406 8.12 3.72 20.09
CA SER A 406 7.26 3.45 21.24
C SER A 406 7.93 2.47 22.21
N PRO A 407 7.50 2.40 23.48
CA PRO A 407 8.08 1.48 24.47
C PRO A 407 8.08 0.02 24.01
N GLN A 408 7.01 -0.42 23.37
CA GLN A 408 6.87 -1.79 22.88
C GLN A 408 7.84 -2.10 21.73
N GLU A 409 7.92 -1.20 20.74
CA GLU A 409 8.86 -1.34 19.62
C GLU A 409 10.31 -1.31 20.13
N ALA A 410 10.63 -0.36 21.02
CA ALA A 410 11.96 -0.23 21.58
C ALA A 410 12.35 -1.44 22.44
N SER A 411 11.43 -1.99 23.24
CA SER A 411 11.69 -3.21 24.00
C SER A 411 11.94 -4.41 23.09
N SER A 412 11.22 -4.49 21.97
CA SER A 412 11.44 -5.56 20.98
C SER A 412 12.82 -5.44 20.31
N VAL A 413 13.24 -4.22 19.96
CA VAL A 413 14.59 -3.97 19.41
C VAL A 413 15.68 -4.28 20.44
N ASP A 414 15.53 -3.80 21.67
CA ASP A 414 16.48 -4.08 22.76
C ASP A 414 16.63 -5.59 23.01
N LEU A 415 15.52 -6.34 22.98
CA LEU A 415 15.54 -7.79 23.13
C LEU A 415 16.27 -8.46 21.96
N ILE A 416 16.04 -8.03 20.72
CA ILE A 416 16.71 -8.57 19.53
C ILE A 416 18.23 -8.33 19.63
N GLU A 417 18.66 -7.12 20.01
CA GLU A 417 20.07 -6.77 20.22
C GLU A 417 20.69 -7.52 21.42
N HIS A 418 19.94 -7.68 22.50
CA HIS A 418 20.37 -8.48 23.65
C HIS A 418 20.60 -9.95 23.26
N LEU A 419 19.67 -10.54 22.51
CA LEU A 419 19.84 -11.89 21.97
C LEU A 419 21.06 -11.98 21.03
N ARG A 420 21.33 -10.93 20.25
CA ARG A 420 22.48 -10.89 19.32
C ARG A 420 23.79 -10.92 20.09
N SER A 421 23.89 -10.09 21.13
CA SER A 421 25.10 -10.00 21.96
C SER A 421 25.36 -11.23 22.84
N THR A 422 24.31 -11.98 23.19
CA THR A 422 24.39 -13.18 24.04
C THR A 422 24.40 -14.49 23.26
N ASN A 423 24.12 -14.46 21.95
CA ASN A 423 24.20 -15.64 21.10
C ASN A 423 25.67 -15.94 20.74
N HIS A 424 26.30 -16.82 21.52
CA HIS A 424 27.69 -17.25 21.30
C HIS A 424 27.82 -18.41 20.29
N ALA A 425 26.71 -19.01 19.87
CA ALA A 425 26.72 -20.17 18.99
C ALA A 425 26.86 -19.76 17.52
N GLN A 426 27.57 -20.58 16.74
CA GLN A 426 27.75 -20.38 15.31
C GLN A 426 26.51 -20.87 14.55
N GLY A 427 25.78 -19.95 13.91
CA GLY A 427 24.66 -20.27 13.04
C GLY A 427 23.65 -19.12 12.92
N PRO A 428 22.70 -19.21 11.96
CA PRO A 428 21.65 -18.23 11.82
C PRO A 428 20.60 -18.38 12.93
N VAL A 429 19.95 -17.28 13.30
CA VAL A 429 18.81 -17.26 14.23
C VAL A 429 17.50 -17.34 13.44
N PHE A 430 16.57 -18.19 13.86
CA PHE A 430 15.22 -18.24 13.30
C PHE A 430 14.25 -17.35 14.08
N PHE A 431 13.51 -16.48 13.40
CA PHE A 431 12.51 -15.58 14.01
C PHE A 431 11.11 -15.84 13.44
N ALA A 432 10.11 -15.98 14.31
CA ALA A 432 8.70 -16.13 13.91
C ALA A 432 7.71 -15.64 14.98
N PRO A 433 6.45 -15.31 14.62
CA PRO A 433 5.93 -15.16 13.25
C PRO A 433 5.93 -13.72 12.73
N LEU A 434 6.19 -12.70 13.58
CA LEU A 434 5.93 -11.29 13.28
C LEU A 434 7.19 -10.41 13.23
N TRP A 435 8.39 -11.00 13.17
CA TRP A 435 9.66 -10.28 13.20
C TRP A 435 10.57 -10.51 11.98
N PRO A 436 10.11 -10.35 10.73
CA PRO A 436 11.03 -10.31 9.59
C PRO A 436 12.10 -9.21 9.74
N GLY A 437 11.82 -8.13 10.48
CA GLY A 437 12.81 -7.09 10.78
C GLY A 437 13.97 -7.53 11.66
N ALA A 438 13.80 -8.60 12.45
CA ALA A 438 14.91 -9.15 13.22
C ALA A 438 16.03 -9.67 12.30
N TYR A 439 15.70 -10.19 11.11
CA TYR A 439 16.73 -10.61 10.14
C TYR A 439 17.54 -9.42 9.62
N SER A 440 16.90 -8.28 9.38
CA SER A 440 17.59 -7.04 9.00
C SER A 440 18.48 -6.51 10.12
N LEU A 441 18.00 -6.52 11.37
CA LEU A 441 18.79 -6.10 12.54
C LEU A 441 19.99 -7.02 12.80
N TYR A 442 19.85 -8.32 12.56
CA TYR A 442 20.95 -9.29 12.63
C TYR A 442 21.85 -9.29 11.39
N GLU A 443 21.49 -8.54 10.34
CA GLU A 443 22.15 -8.55 9.02
C GLU A 443 22.26 -9.95 8.40
N GLN A 444 21.36 -10.86 8.78
CA GLN A 444 21.43 -12.26 8.38
C GLN A 444 20.35 -12.63 7.35
N ARG A 445 20.56 -13.75 6.68
CA ARG A 445 19.54 -14.39 5.83
C ARG A 445 18.57 -15.18 6.71
N SER A 446 17.28 -15.15 6.39
CA SER A 446 16.30 -16.06 6.98
C SER A 446 16.63 -17.52 6.67
N PRO A 447 16.63 -18.43 7.66
CA PRO A 447 16.85 -19.86 7.43
C PRO A 447 15.64 -20.57 6.80
N VAL A 448 14.50 -19.88 6.67
CA VAL A 448 13.25 -20.37 6.08
C VAL A 448 12.80 -19.48 4.91
N TRP A 449 11.97 -20.01 4.03
CA TRP A 449 11.34 -19.18 2.98
C TRP A 449 10.21 -18.33 3.56
N GLU A 450 9.37 -18.89 4.43
CA GLU A 450 8.27 -18.17 5.07
C GLU A 450 8.74 -17.25 6.22
N ILE A 451 9.03 -15.99 5.88
CA ILE A 451 9.52 -14.99 6.85
C ILE A 451 8.41 -14.27 7.65
N LEU A 452 7.15 -14.45 7.25
CA LEU A 452 5.98 -13.85 7.92
C LEU A 452 4.82 -14.87 8.02
N PRO A 453 4.96 -15.92 8.86
CA PRO A 453 3.98 -17.01 8.97
C PRO A 453 2.71 -16.60 9.71
N LEU A 454 1.74 -16.03 8.97
CA LEU A 454 0.47 -15.55 9.53
C LEU A 454 -0.68 -16.56 9.48
N VAL A 455 -0.61 -17.54 8.57
CA VAL A 455 -1.72 -18.44 8.25
C VAL A 455 -1.28 -19.90 8.36
N MET A 456 -2.24 -20.81 8.47
CA MET A 456 -1.95 -22.24 8.43
C MET A 456 -1.35 -22.66 7.09
N ARG A 457 -0.37 -23.56 7.16
CA ARG A 457 0.33 -24.08 5.98
C ARG A 457 0.14 -25.58 5.79
N PRO A 458 0.13 -26.07 4.54
CA PRO A 458 0.13 -27.50 4.27
C PRO A 458 1.31 -28.19 4.96
N ILE A 459 1.10 -29.45 5.35
CA ILE A 459 2.14 -30.31 5.96
C ILE A 459 3.42 -30.32 5.12
N ALA A 460 3.28 -30.48 3.79
CA ALA A 460 4.43 -30.51 2.88
C ALA A 460 5.30 -29.25 2.95
N LEU A 461 4.69 -28.06 3.09
CA LEU A 461 5.47 -26.82 3.23
C LEU A 461 6.20 -26.77 4.57
N GLN A 462 5.55 -27.20 5.66
CA GLN A 462 6.21 -27.26 6.97
C GLN A 462 7.39 -28.25 6.97
N GLU A 463 7.25 -29.38 6.30
CA GLU A 463 8.35 -30.36 6.13
C GLU A 463 9.52 -29.79 5.34
N GLU A 464 9.25 -29.03 4.26
CA GLU A 464 10.28 -28.31 3.51
C GLU A 464 10.99 -27.26 4.38
N GLU A 465 10.26 -26.51 5.21
CA GLU A 465 10.86 -25.53 6.12
C GLU A 465 11.68 -26.20 7.23
N ILE A 466 11.24 -27.34 7.76
CA ILE A 466 12.05 -28.15 8.70
C ILE A 466 13.35 -28.61 8.04
N ALA A 467 13.29 -29.06 6.78
CA ALA A 467 14.49 -29.46 6.03
C ALA A 467 15.45 -28.28 5.85
N ARG A 468 14.94 -27.07 5.56
CA ARG A 468 15.74 -25.84 5.48
C ARG A 468 16.36 -25.47 6.83
N LEU A 469 15.60 -25.53 7.92
CA LEU A 469 16.10 -25.29 9.28
C LEU A 469 17.22 -26.25 9.67
N ARG A 470 17.09 -27.55 9.34
CA ARG A 470 18.16 -28.55 9.54
C ARG A 470 19.40 -28.22 8.74
N ALA A 471 19.24 -27.92 7.45
CA ALA A 471 20.35 -27.57 6.57
C ALA A 471 21.08 -26.29 7.02
N ALA A 472 20.32 -25.30 7.51
CA ALA A 472 20.85 -24.04 8.00
C ALA A 472 21.59 -24.16 9.33
N ARG A 473 21.40 -25.26 10.08
CA ARG A 473 21.98 -25.49 11.41
C ARG A 473 21.79 -24.28 12.32
N ILE A 474 20.53 -23.89 12.50
CA ILE A 474 20.19 -22.71 13.30
C ILE A 474 20.79 -22.78 14.70
N SER A 475 21.36 -21.66 15.16
CA SER A 475 21.95 -21.57 16.50
C SER A 475 20.90 -21.26 17.56
N MET A 476 19.81 -20.62 17.15
CA MET A 476 18.75 -20.17 18.03
C MET A 476 17.43 -20.07 17.25
N ALA A 477 16.31 -20.29 17.92
CA ALA A 477 14.99 -19.91 17.44
C ALA A 477 14.28 -19.00 18.44
N VAL A 478 13.63 -17.96 17.96
CA VAL A 478 12.91 -16.96 18.74
C VAL A 478 11.47 -16.91 18.24
N ILE A 479 10.56 -17.42 19.06
CA ILE A 479 9.15 -17.58 18.74
C ILE A 479 8.32 -16.65 19.61
N LEU A 480 7.59 -15.74 18.97
CA LEU A 480 6.57 -14.95 19.65
C LEU A 480 5.34 -15.82 19.87
N ASP A 481 5.14 -16.21 21.12
CA ASP A 481 4.00 -16.99 21.56
C ASP A 481 2.78 -16.09 21.81
N THR A 482 2.31 -15.46 20.73
CA THR A 482 1.12 -14.60 20.73
C THR A 482 0.08 -15.08 19.72
N SER A 483 -1.19 -14.83 20.02
CA SER A 483 -2.29 -15.11 19.09
C SER A 483 -2.44 -13.97 18.08
N ILE A 484 -2.49 -14.32 16.79
CA ILE A 484 -2.65 -13.33 15.73
C ILE A 484 -4.12 -12.89 15.66
N ASP A 485 -4.37 -11.58 15.79
CA ASP A 485 -5.70 -10.99 15.88
C ASP A 485 -6.59 -11.60 17.00
N GLY A 486 -5.98 -12.05 18.11
CA GLY A 486 -6.70 -12.70 19.21
C GLY A 486 -7.18 -14.12 18.91
N ARG A 487 -6.78 -14.72 17.79
CA ARG A 487 -7.18 -16.08 17.39
C ARG A 487 -6.10 -17.09 17.77
N ASP A 488 -6.36 -17.90 18.80
CA ASP A 488 -5.38 -18.85 19.30
C ASP A 488 -4.97 -19.90 18.24
N VAL A 489 -5.87 -20.29 17.34
CA VAL A 489 -5.55 -21.19 16.20
C VAL A 489 -4.45 -20.63 15.28
N LEU A 490 -4.25 -19.30 15.25
CA LEU A 490 -3.20 -18.65 14.47
C LEU A 490 -1.91 -18.36 15.26
N ARG A 491 -1.86 -18.76 16.53
CA ARG A 491 -0.62 -18.76 17.30
C ARG A 491 0.39 -19.69 16.64
N TYR A 492 1.68 -19.32 16.63
CA TYR A 492 2.71 -20.05 15.87
C TYR A 492 2.74 -21.56 16.15
N ARG A 493 2.70 -21.95 17.43
CA ARG A 493 2.68 -23.37 17.84
C ARG A 493 1.48 -24.17 17.35
N ASN A 494 0.37 -23.48 17.04
CA ASN A 494 -0.86 -24.11 16.57
C ASN A 494 -0.94 -24.14 15.03
N ASN A 495 -0.54 -23.05 14.36
CA ASN A 495 -0.62 -22.97 12.90
C ASN A 495 0.60 -23.57 12.16
N HIS A 496 1.75 -23.70 12.84
CA HIS A 496 2.98 -24.34 12.34
C HIS A 496 3.45 -25.42 13.32
N SER A 497 2.53 -26.30 13.72
CA SER A 497 2.76 -27.30 14.77
C SER A 497 3.95 -28.22 14.48
N LEU A 498 4.16 -28.66 13.24
CA LEU A 498 5.29 -29.54 12.91
C LEU A 498 6.64 -28.85 13.07
N ILE A 499 6.72 -27.58 12.68
CA ILE A 499 7.93 -26.77 12.86
C ILE A 499 8.16 -26.56 14.36
N PHE A 500 7.12 -26.20 15.11
CA PHE A 500 7.23 -25.98 16.55
C PHE A 500 7.63 -27.26 17.31
N ASP A 501 7.08 -28.42 16.94
CA ASP A 501 7.44 -29.73 17.48
C ASP A 501 8.88 -30.13 17.12
N TYR A 502 9.37 -29.74 15.95
CA TYR A 502 10.78 -29.90 15.58
C TYR A 502 11.68 -29.05 16.48
N LEU A 503 11.37 -27.76 16.65
CA LEU A 503 12.15 -26.86 17.51
C LEU A 503 12.18 -27.37 18.96
N SER A 504 11.03 -27.77 19.49
CA SER A 504 10.91 -28.24 20.88
C SER A 504 11.63 -29.56 21.17
N ARG A 505 11.81 -30.41 20.15
CA ARG A 505 12.56 -31.67 20.28
C ARG A 505 14.05 -31.50 20.06
N CYS A 506 14.45 -30.59 19.17
CA CYS A 506 15.82 -30.49 18.68
C CYS A 506 16.65 -29.38 19.34
N LEU A 507 15.98 -28.43 19.99
CA LEU A 507 16.58 -27.27 20.66
C LEU A 507 16.17 -27.23 22.13
N THR A 508 16.94 -26.52 22.95
CA THR A 508 16.61 -26.33 24.37
C THR A 508 15.90 -25.03 24.59
N LEU A 509 14.69 -25.10 25.15
CA LEU A 509 13.93 -23.93 25.55
C LEU A 509 14.60 -23.26 26.76
N ARG A 510 14.95 -21.97 26.62
CA ARG A 510 15.38 -21.13 27.74
C ARG A 510 14.20 -20.90 28.69
N PRO A 511 14.46 -20.78 30.00
CA PRO A 511 13.46 -20.26 30.93
C PRO A 511 12.91 -18.92 30.42
N PRO A 512 11.57 -18.72 30.45
CA PRO A 512 10.97 -17.47 29.99
C PRO A 512 11.55 -16.27 30.75
N SER A 513 11.87 -15.20 30.02
CA SER A 513 12.23 -13.93 30.66
C SER A 513 10.99 -13.32 31.32
N LEU A 514 11.14 -12.84 32.56
CA LEU A 514 10.10 -12.08 33.25
C LEU A 514 9.72 -10.79 32.49
N GLU A 515 10.68 -10.21 31.75
CA GLU A 515 10.48 -8.99 30.98
C GLU A 515 9.80 -9.23 29.63
N SER A 516 9.78 -10.47 29.15
CA SER A 516 9.21 -10.83 27.84
C SER A 516 8.59 -12.23 27.86
N PRO A 517 7.50 -12.43 28.65
CA PRO A 517 6.94 -13.75 28.89
C PRO A 517 6.31 -14.40 27.65
N LEU A 518 6.04 -13.60 26.60
CA LEU A 518 5.50 -14.07 25.33
C LEU A 518 6.57 -14.43 24.31
N VAL A 519 7.86 -14.33 24.64
CA VAL A 519 8.96 -14.68 23.75
C VAL A 519 9.60 -15.98 24.21
N LEU A 520 9.47 -17.01 23.40
CA LEU A 520 10.13 -18.30 23.61
C LEU A 520 11.45 -18.31 22.86
N VAL A 521 12.54 -18.54 23.59
CA VAL A 521 13.89 -18.62 23.01
C VAL A 521 14.39 -20.05 23.13
N PHE A 522 14.79 -20.63 22.01
CA PHE A 522 15.34 -21.97 21.93
C PHE A 522 16.80 -21.89 21.49
N ASP A 523 17.72 -22.58 22.18
CA ASP A 523 19.14 -22.66 21.81
C ASP A 523 19.47 -23.98 21.10
N GLY A 524 20.33 -23.91 20.09
CA GLY A 524 20.76 -25.07 19.30
C GLY A 524 22.28 -25.27 19.18
N PRO A 525 22.71 -26.46 18.73
CA PRO A 525 21.98 -27.73 18.69
C PRO A 525 22.41 -28.67 19.83
N LEU A 526 21.44 -29.44 20.36
CA LEU A 526 21.71 -30.55 21.29
C LEU A 526 21.72 -31.91 20.58
N HIS A 527 20.72 -32.27 19.73
CA HIS A 527 20.53 -33.70 19.39
C HIS A 527 19.87 -34.09 18.04
N CYS A 528 19.70 -33.20 17.04
CA CYS A 528 19.09 -33.60 15.76
C CYS A 528 20.07 -33.46 14.58
N ASN A 529 20.66 -34.59 14.16
CA ASN A 529 21.27 -34.75 12.83
C ASN A 529 20.21 -35.25 11.83
#